data_AF-A0A7X8Q703-F1
#
_entry.id   AF-A0A7X8Q703-F1
#
_cell.length_a   1.000
_cell.length_b   1.000
_cell.length_c   1.000
_cell.angle_alpha   90.00
_cell.angle_beta   90.00
_cell.angle_gamma   90.00
#
_symmetry.space_group_name_H-M   'P 1'
#
loop_
_entity.id
_entity.type
_entity.pdbx_description
1 polymer ?
#
loop_
_entity_poly.entity_id
_entity_poly.type
_entity_poly.pdbx_seq_one_letter_code
_entity_poly.pdbx_strand_id
1 'polypeptide(L)'
;MRTQLEHFHKRARLYVLGAAILIILFALFIPNVTAKVILIILTIIAFAVLAIVEWLKKDDVTSKKDDARQAAKASVEKQKPEETKRKAEEAKKAEEAKKAEEDKKTEAAKKTKAKKTAAPDDGVTTRTGRYCVEDGTYYCSEHPDRTVEMVVGKRFPPCRGDGKGHSAIWTLSK
;
A
#
# COMPACT_ATOMS: atom_id res chain seq x y z
N MET A 1 3.67 13.66 -14.30
CA MET A 1 3.18 14.90 -13.65
C MET A 1 2.05 15.63 -14.40
N ARG A 2 1.69 15.29 -15.66
CA ARG A 2 0.62 16.00 -16.40
C ARG A 2 -0.81 15.71 -15.95
N THR A 3 -1.09 14.55 -15.36
CA THR A 3 -2.45 14.10 -15.03
C THR A 3 -3.07 14.77 -13.80
N GLN A 4 -2.26 15.34 -12.91
CA GLN A 4 -2.77 16.06 -11.73
C GLN A 4 -3.35 17.44 -12.12
N LEU A 5 -2.69 18.16 -13.03
CA LEU A 5 -3.08 19.52 -13.40
C LEU A 5 -4.44 19.59 -14.10
N GLU A 6 -4.75 18.60 -14.94
CA GLU A 6 -6.06 18.49 -15.59
C GLU A 6 -7.18 18.13 -14.60
N HIS A 7 -6.86 17.30 -13.60
CA HIS A 7 -7.82 16.91 -12.58
C HIS A 7 -8.18 18.08 -11.65
N PHE A 8 -7.21 18.95 -11.35
CA PHE A 8 -7.44 20.21 -10.64
C PHE A 8 -8.24 21.21 -11.47
N HIS A 9 -7.96 21.36 -12.77
CA HIS A 9 -8.73 22.25 -13.64
C HIS A 9 -10.18 21.81 -13.82
N LYS A 10 -10.44 20.50 -13.95
CA LYS A 10 -11.82 19.99 -14.02
C LYS A 10 -12.58 20.23 -12.73
N ARG A 11 -11.97 19.97 -11.57
CA ARG A 11 -12.58 20.24 -10.27
C ARG A 11 -12.80 21.73 -10.05
N ALA A 12 -11.81 22.57 -10.35
CA ALA A 12 -11.91 24.02 -10.26
C ALA A 12 -13.02 24.57 -11.17
N ARG A 13 -13.13 24.10 -12.42
CA ARG A 13 -14.22 24.49 -13.34
C ARG A 13 -15.58 24.05 -12.80
N LEU A 14 -15.70 22.84 -12.24
CA LEU A 14 -16.93 22.38 -11.61
C LEU A 14 -17.34 23.23 -10.40
N TYR A 15 -16.40 23.61 -9.54
CA TYR A 15 -16.67 24.49 -8.40
C TYR A 15 -17.05 25.90 -8.84
N VAL A 16 -16.38 26.46 -9.85
CA VAL A 16 -16.69 27.79 -10.39
C VAL A 16 -18.06 27.81 -11.08
N LEU A 17 -18.39 26.77 -11.86
CA LEU A 17 -19.71 26.62 -12.47
C LEU A 17 -20.80 26.43 -11.40
N GLY A 18 -20.55 25.60 -10.39
CA GLY A 18 -21.48 25.41 -9.27
C GLY A 18 -21.74 26.71 -8.50
N ALA A 19 -20.69 27.47 -8.18
CA ALA A 19 -20.81 28.76 -7.52
C ALA A 19 -21.56 29.79 -8.38
N ALA A 20 -21.29 29.84 -9.69
CA ALA A 20 -21.99 30.73 -10.61
C ALA A 20 -23.50 30.41 -10.71
N ILE A 21 -23.86 29.13 -10.81
CA ILE A 21 -25.26 28.68 -10.83
C ILE A 21 -25.97 29.03 -9.52
N LEU A 22 -25.29 28.85 -8.38
CA LEU A 22 -25.82 29.16 -7.07
C LEU A 22 -26.08 30.67 -6.92
N ILE A 23 -25.15 31.52 -7.38
CA ILE A 23 -25.30 32.97 -7.42
C ILE A 23 -26.48 33.40 -8.32
N ILE A 24 -26.62 32.78 -9.50
CA ILE A 24 -27.73 33.07 -10.43
C ILE A 24 -29.09 32.66 -9.82
N LEU A 25 -29.16 31.51 -9.14
CA LEU A 25 -30.38 31.08 -8.44
C LEU A 25 -30.78 32.08 -7.34
N PHE A 26 -29.83 32.57 -6.54
CA PHE A 26 -30.10 33.60 -5.53
C PHE A 26 -30.50 34.94 -6.16
N ALA A 27 -29.96 35.29 -7.32
CA ALA A 27 -30.32 36.51 -8.05
C ALA A 27 -31.75 36.46 -8.63
N LEU A 28 -32.31 35.28 -8.90
CA LEU A 28 -33.67 35.12 -9.43
C LEU A 28 -34.72 34.99 -8.32
N PHE A 29 -34.37 34.46 -7.15
CA PHE A 29 -35.35 34.08 -6.11
C PHE A 29 -35.84 35.23 -5.21
N ILE A 30 -35.18 36.41 -5.22
CA ILE A 30 -35.47 37.49 -4.27
C ILE A 30 -35.67 38.82 -5.00
N PRO A 31 -36.86 39.45 -5.02
CA PRO A 31 -37.07 40.71 -5.73
C PRO A 31 -36.39 41.91 -5.04
N ASN A 32 -36.04 41.78 -3.75
CA ASN A 32 -35.48 42.87 -2.96
C ASN A 32 -33.94 42.92 -3.06
N VAL A 33 -33.43 44.01 -3.64
CA VAL A 33 -31.99 44.22 -3.93
C VAL A 33 -31.15 44.18 -2.66
N THR A 34 -31.63 44.76 -1.57
CA THR A 34 -30.91 44.79 -0.29
C THR A 34 -30.76 43.39 0.31
N ALA A 35 -31.83 42.59 0.29
CA ALA A 35 -31.81 41.22 0.79
C ALA A 35 -30.88 40.30 -0.03
N LYS A 36 -30.81 40.51 -1.36
CA LYS A 36 -29.88 39.80 -2.25
C LYS A 36 -28.43 40.04 -1.88
N VAL A 37 -28.04 41.29 -1.67
CA VAL A 37 -26.66 41.65 -1.32
C VAL A 37 -26.26 41.05 0.03
N ILE A 38 -27.15 41.11 1.03
CA ILE A 38 -26.91 40.52 2.35
C ILE A 38 -26.67 39.00 2.24
N LEU A 39 -27.46 38.27 1.46
CA LEU A 39 -27.28 36.84 1.29
C LEU A 39 -26.00 36.47 0.55
N ILE A 40 -25.63 37.22 -0.51
CA ILE A 40 -24.35 37.00 -1.20
C ILE A 40 -23.18 37.17 -0.23
N ILE A 41 -23.19 38.24 0.58
CA ILE A 41 -22.14 38.47 1.58
C ILE A 41 -22.09 37.32 2.60
N LEU A 42 -23.24 36.88 3.12
CA LEU A 42 -23.30 35.76 4.06
C LEU A 42 -22.77 34.45 3.46
N THR A 43 -23.08 34.17 2.19
CA THR A 43 -22.56 32.97 1.51
C THR A 43 -21.04 33.02 1.32
N ILE A 44 -20.49 34.19 0.96
CA ILE A 44 -19.04 34.37 0.82
C ILE A 44 -18.35 34.20 2.17
N ILE A 45 -18.90 34.79 3.25
CA ILE A 45 -18.38 34.65 4.61
C ILE A 45 -18.40 33.17 5.03
N ALA A 46 -19.50 32.45 4.79
CA ALA A 46 -19.61 31.02 5.10
C ALA A 46 -18.55 30.19 4.35
N PHE A 47 -18.33 30.46 3.06
CA PHE A 47 -17.29 29.80 2.27
C PHE A 47 -15.88 30.11 2.77
N ALA A 48 -15.62 31.37 3.16
CA ALA A 48 -14.33 31.78 3.72
C ALA A 48 -14.02 31.04 5.03
N VAL A 49 -15.01 30.93 5.92
CA VAL A 49 -14.87 30.16 7.17
C VAL A 49 -14.60 28.68 6.89
N LEU A 50 -15.32 28.06 5.94
CA LEU A 50 -15.08 26.67 5.55
C LEU A 50 -13.66 26.47 4.99
N ALA A 51 -13.17 27.39 4.15
CA ALA A 51 -11.82 27.32 3.61
C ALA A 51 -10.74 27.43 4.71
N ILE A 52 -10.95 28.29 5.71
CA ILE A 52 -10.05 28.43 6.86
C ILE A 52 -10.02 27.13 7.70
N VAL A 53 -11.18 26.51 7.93
CA VAL A 53 -11.27 25.23 8.65
C VAL A 53 -10.59 24.09 7.89
N GLU A 54 -10.74 24.05 6.56
CA GLU A 54 -10.04 23.08 5.72
C GLU A 54 -8.52 23.31 5.71
N TRP A 55 -8.06 24.57 5.75
CA TRP A 55 -6.64 24.89 5.89
C TRP A 55 -6.07 24.43 7.23
N LEU A 56 -6.71 24.74 8.36
CA LEU A 56 -6.27 24.27 9.68
C LEU A 56 -6.15 22.74 9.75
N LYS A 57 -7.18 22.03 9.27
CA LYS A 57 -7.15 20.55 9.22
C LYS A 57 -6.03 20.02 8.33
N LYS A 58 -5.66 20.74 7.28
CA LYS A 58 -4.61 20.32 6.36
C LYS A 58 -3.24 20.46 7.00
N ASP A 59 -3.03 21.52 7.77
CA ASP A 59 -1.78 21.78 8.51
C ASP A 59 -1.52 20.67 9.56
N ASP A 60 -2.54 20.25 10.30
CA ASP A 60 -2.47 19.12 11.25
C ASP A 60 -2.06 17.81 10.58
N VAL A 61 -2.64 17.51 9.41
CA VAL A 61 -2.37 16.28 8.66
C VAL A 61 -0.97 16.30 8.04
N THR A 62 -0.49 17.46 7.58
CA THR A 62 0.87 17.60 7.05
C THR A 62 1.92 17.44 8.14
N SER A 63 1.74 18.06 9.31
CA SER A 63 2.66 17.91 10.45
C SER A 63 2.81 16.45 10.87
N LYS A 64 1.71 15.72 11.06
CA LYS A 64 1.74 14.30 11.47
C LYS A 64 2.40 13.38 10.44
N LYS A 65 2.33 13.73 9.14
CA LYS A 65 2.90 12.93 8.06
C LYS A 65 4.42 13.08 7.97
N ASP A 66 4.94 14.26 8.26
CA ASP A 66 6.38 14.52 8.26
C ASP A 66 7.08 13.85 9.46
N ASP A 67 6.44 13.84 10.63
CA ASP A 67 6.96 13.13 11.82
C ASP A 67 7.03 11.61 11.60
N ALA A 68 5.98 11.02 11.04
CA ALA A 68 5.97 9.59 10.71
C ALA A 68 7.04 9.23 9.68
N ARG A 69 7.31 10.12 8.72
CA ARG A 69 8.36 9.93 7.71
C ARG A 69 9.76 10.07 8.30
N GLN A 70 9.97 10.95 9.27
CA GLN A 70 11.25 11.08 9.97
C GLN A 70 11.51 9.89 10.90
N ALA A 71 10.51 9.40 11.62
CA ALA A 71 10.62 8.21 12.45
C ALA A 71 10.97 6.94 11.63
N ALA A 72 10.37 6.80 10.44
CA ALA A 72 10.68 5.71 9.51
C ALA A 72 12.13 5.79 8.95
N LYS A 73 12.64 7.00 8.70
CA LYS A 73 14.03 7.19 8.24
C LYS A 73 15.04 6.87 9.34
N ALA A 74 14.77 7.28 10.59
CA ALA A 74 15.64 7.02 11.72
C ALA A 74 15.74 5.53 12.07
N SER A 75 14.67 4.75 11.85
CA SER A 75 14.68 3.30 12.08
C SER A 75 15.43 2.53 10.98
N VAL A 76 15.39 2.99 9.72
CA VAL A 76 16.19 2.43 8.62
C VAL A 76 17.69 2.74 8.81
N GLU A 77 18.04 3.94 9.27
CA GLU A 77 19.44 4.29 9.52
C GLU A 77 20.05 3.51 10.69
N LYS A 78 19.26 3.19 11.73
CA LYS A 78 19.69 2.33 12.84
C LYS A 78 19.81 0.85 12.48
N GLN A 79 19.11 0.35 11.45
CA GLN A 79 19.26 -1.03 10.98
C GLN A 79 20.48 -1.24 10.07
N LYS A 80 20.96 -0.20 9.38
CA LYS A 80 22.15 -0.26 8.51
C LYS A 80 23.46 -0.67 9.22
N PRO A 81 23.77 -0.21 10.45
CA PRO A 81 24.95 -0.68 11.18
C PRO A 81 24.80 -2.11 11.75
N GLU A 82 23.57 -2.57 12.05
CA GLU A 82 23.35 -3.93 12.59
C GLU A 82 23.47 -5.01 11.49
N GLU A 83 22.95 -4.75 10.28
CA GLU A 83 23.08 -5.69 9.15
C GLU A 83 24.54 -5.84 8.69
N THR A 84 25.32 -4.75 8.74
CA THR A 84 26.74 -4.76 8.40
C THR A 84 27.58 -5.54 9.42
N LYS A 85 27.19 -5.49 10.71
CA LYS A 85 27.87 -6.24 11.78
C LYS A 85 27.55 -7.75 11.70
N ARG A 86 26.32 -8.14 11.34
CA ARG A 86 25.92 -9.55 11.17
C ARG A 86 26.58 -10.21 9.95
N LYS A 87 26.74 -9.49 8.82
CA LYS A 87 27.44 -10.01 7.62
C LYS A 87 28.95 -10.24 7.83
N ALA A 88 29.59 -9.47 8.71
CA ALA A 88 31.01 -9.66 9.06
C ALA A 88 31.26 -10.86 9.99
N GLU A 89 30.27 -11.25 10.80
CA GLU A 89 30.36 -12.40 11.70
C GLU A 89 30.06 -13.73 10.97
N GLU A 90 29.09 -13.73 10.04
CA GLU A 90 28.71 -14.92 9.26
C GLU A 90 29.82 -15.35 8.28
N ALA A 91 30.59 -14.41 7.72
CA ALA A 91 31.72 -14.70 6.85
C ALA A 91 32.89 -15.39 7.58
N LYS A 92 33.06 -15.18 8.90
CA LYS A 92 34.10 -15.85 9.69
C LYS A 92 33.73 -17.27 10.13
N LYS A 93 32.44 -17.57 10.32
CA LYS A 93 31.98 -18.92 10.67
C LYS A 93 31.87 -19.88 9.48
N ALA A 94 31.76 -19.37 8.26
CA ALA A 94 31.68 -20.20 7.06
C ALA A 94 33.03 -20.80 6.60
N GLU A 95 34.16 -20.23 7.03
CA GLU A 95 35.50 -20.73 6.67
C GLU A 95 35.97 -21.86 7.62
N GLU A 96 35.63 -21.78 8.92
CA GLU A 96 36.04 -22.79 9.91
C GLU A 96 35.25 -24.11 9.80
N ALA A 97 34.04 -24.08 9.21
CA ALA A 97 33.21 -25.26 9.01
C ALA A 97 33.67 -26.18 7.86
N LYS A 98 34.60 -25.74 6.99
CA LYS A 98 35.08 -26.53 5.83
C LYS A 98 36.29 -27.43 6.11
N LYS A 99 36.82 -27.46 7.35
CA LYS A 99 37.98 -28.32 7.72
C LYS A 99 37.65 -29.52 8.61
N ALA A 100 36.38 -29.78 8.92
CA ALA A 100 35.98 -30.82 9.88
C ALA A 100 35.01 -31.89 9.34
N GLU A 101 34.78 -31.96 8.03
CA GLU A 101 33.74 -32.82 7.42
C GLU A 101 34.28 -33.97 6.55
N GLU A 102 35.45 -34.55 6.85
CA GLU A 102 35.94 -35.79 6.20
C GLU A 102 35.99 -37.02 7.13
N ASP A 103 35.82 -36.86 8.45
CA ASP A 103 35.85 -37.98 9.40
C ASP A 103 34.58 -38.04 10.26
N LYS A 104 33.56 -38.77 9.78
CA LYS A 104 32.70 -39.66 10.59
C LYS A 104 31.48 -40.13 9.78
N LYS A 105 31.73 -41.13 8.95
CA LYS A 105 30.69 -42.04 8.45
C LYS A 105 30.83 -43.38 9.18
N THR A 106 30.18 -43.54 10.32
CA THR A 106 29.82 -44.86 10.88
C THR A 106 28.68 -44.75 11.90
N GLU A 107 27.74 -45.68 11.74
CA GLU A 107 26.80 -46.21 12.74
C GLU A 107 25.54 -45.45 13.20
N ALA A 108 24.43 -45.90 12.58
CA ALA A 108 23.34 -46.61 13.25
C ALA A 108 22.36 -45.85 14.19
N ALA A 109 21.15 -45.68 13.62
CA ALA A 109 19.88 -46.15 14.18
C ALA A 109 19.39 -45.59 15.53
N LYS A 110 18.18 -44.99 15.52
CA LYS A 110 16.91 -45.67 15.97
C LYS A 110 15.83 -44.66 16.42
N LYS A 111 14.72 -44.61 15.65
CA LYS A 111 13.30 -44.38 16.04
C LYS A 111 12.97 -42.98 16.63
N THR A 112 11.83 -42.30 16.41
CA THR A 112 10.46 -42.72 16.08
C THR A 112 9.58 -41.50 15.72
N LYS A 113 8.73 -41.66 14.69
CA LYS A 113 7.30 -41.25 14.55
C LYS A 113 6.79 -39.88 15.07
N ALA A 114 6.25 -39.07 14.14
CA ALA A 114 4.81 -38.73 13.99
C ALA A 114 4.64 -37.80 12.75
N LYS A 115 4.30 -38.32 11.56
CA LYS A 115 2.93 -38.56 11.03
C LYS A 115 2.10 -37.25 10.93
N LYS A 116 2.01 -36.63 9.73
CA LYS A 116 0.92 -36.77 8.71
C LYS A 116 -0.40 -36.18 9.27
N THR A 117 -1.11 -35.24 8.66
CA THR A 117 -1.75 -35.17 7.32
C THR A 117 -2.60 -33.86 7.40
N ALA A 118 -2.94 -33.07 6.38
CA ALA A 118 -3.71 -33.46 5.22
C ALA A 118 -3.83 -32.28 4.24
N ALA A 119 -3.67 -32.58 2.95
CA ALA A 119 -4.32 -31.88 1.86
C ALA A 119 -5.83 -32.23 1.85
N PRO A 120 -6.65 -31.51 1.08
CA PRO A 120 -6.92 -31.94 -0.30
C PRO A 120 -6.55 -30.81 -1.27
N ASP A 121 -5.83 -31.13 -2.34
CA ASP A 121 -6.36 -31.38 -3.69
C ASP A 121 -6.88 -30.09 -4.35
N ASP A 122 -6.33 -29.83 -5.55
CA ASP A 122 -6.63 -28.72 -6.46
C ASP A 122 -6.01 -27.35 -6.18
N GLY A 123 -4.69 -27.26 -6.38
CA GLY A 123 -4.01 -26.01 -6.70
C GLY A 123 -2.92 -25.64 -5.69
N VAL A 124 -1.72 -25.36 -6.19
CA VAL A 124 -0.67 -24.75 -5.37
C VAL A 124 -1.16 -23.38 -4.92
N THR A 125 -1.60 -23.29 -3.67
CA THR A 125 -2.02 -22.05 -3.03
C THR A 125 -0.84 -21.42 -2.29
N THR A 126 -0.66 -20.13 -2.49
CA THR A 126 0.46 -19.36 -1.93
C THR A 126 -0.01 -17.97 -1.53
N ARG A 127 0.80 -17.22 -0.79
CA ARG A 127 0.43 -15.93 -0.22
C ARG A 127 1.36 -14.83 -0.70
N THR A 128 0.84 -13.60 -0.80
CA THR A 128 1.63 -12.40 -1.07
C THR A 128 2.92 -12.37 -0.23
N GLY A 129 4.06 -12.15 -0.89
CA GLY A 129 5.39 -12.09 -0.28
C GLY A 129 6.11 -13.45 -0.10
N ARG A 130 5.43 -14.59 -0.31
CA ARG A 130 6.08 -15.91 -0.38
C ARG A 130 6.86 -16.06 -1.69
N TYR A 131 7.82 -16.97 -1.70
CA TYR A 131 8.53 -17.35 -2.91
C TYR A 131 7.73 -18.36 -3.73
N CYS A 132 7.77 -18.20 -5.04
CA CYS A 132 7.20 -19.11 -6.02
C CYS A 132 7.96 -20.44 -6.05
N VAL A 133 7.20 -21.53 -5.90
CA VAL A 133 7.69 -22.91 -5.89
C VAL A 133 7.56 -23.55 -7.28
N GLU A 134 6.56 -23.13 -8.05
CA GLU A 134 6.21 -23.67 -9.36
C GLU A 134 5.89 -22.51 -10.31
N ASP A 135 6.43 -22.53 -11.53
CA ASP A 135 6.15 -21.52 -12.54
C ASP A 135 4.75 -21.68 -13.15
N GLY A 136 4.13 -20.56 -13.50
CA GLY A 136 2.80 -20.57 -14.11
C GLY A 136 2.00 -19.31 -13.82
N THR A 137 0.73 -19.33 -14.25
CA THR A 137 -0.20 -18.22 -14.07
C THR A 137 -0.99 -18.41 -12.80
N TYR A 138 -0.87 -17.46 -11.87
CA TYR A 138 -1.61 -17.47 -10.61
C TYR A 138 -2.70 -16.41 -10.63
N TYR A 139 -3.89 -16.72 -10.11
CA TYR A 139 -4.97 -15.75 -9.91
C TYR A 139 -5.17 -15.45 -8.43
N CYS A 140 -5.68 -14.26 -8.14
CA CYS A 140 -6.03 -13.86 -6.78
C CYS A 140 -7.37 -14.47 -6.37
N SER A 141 -7.44 -15.13 -5.20
CA SER A 141 -8.69 -15.76 -4.72
C SER A 141 -9.83 -14.75 -4.51
N GLU A 142 -9.52 -13.50 -4.17
CA GLU A 142 -10.52 -12.42 -4.02
C GLU A 142 -10.90 -11.78 -5.36
N HIS A 143 -10.04 -11.88 -6.37
CA HIS A 143 -10.18 -11.19 -7.65
C HIS A 143 -9.76 -12.13 -8.79
N PRO A 144 -10.67 -12.99 -9.28
CA PRO A 144 -10.33 -14.01 -10.29
C PRO A 144 -9.85 -13.40 -11.61
N ASP A 145 -10.27 -12.16 -11.92
CA ASP A 145 -9.84 -11.43 -13.12
C ASP A 145 -8.39 -10.92 -13.03
N ARG A 146 -7.73 -11.04 -11.87
CA ARG A 146 -6.35 -10.59 -11.67
C ARG A 146 -5.42 -11.80 -11.63
N THR A 147 -4.76 -12.01 -12.75
CA THR A 147 -3.71 -13.02 -12.91
C THR A 147 -2.31 -12.41 -12.86
N VAL A 148 -1.33 -13.21 -12.46
CA VAL A 148 0.10 -12.88 -12.44
C VAL A 148 0.88 -14.12 -12.88
N GLU A 149 1.74 -13.95 -13.88
CA GLU A 149 2.73 -14.96 -14.25
C GLU A 149 3.90 -14.95 -13.27
N MET A 150 4.21 -16.13 -12.75
CA MET A 150 5.23 -16.31 -11.73
C MET A 150 6.30 -17.27 -12.21
N VAL A 151 7.52 -16.98 -11.78
CA VAL A 151 8.72 -17.78 -12.04
C VAL A 151 9.28 -18.24 -10.70
N VAL A 152 9.71 -19.49 -10.63
CA VAL A 152 10.30 -20.11 -9.43
C VAL A 152 11.36 -19.19 -8.82
N GLY A 153 11.29 -19.01 -7.50
CA GLY A 153 12.19 -18.15 -6.73
C GLY A 153 11.83 -16.66 -6.71
N LYS A 154 10.85 -16.19 -7.48
CA LYS A 154 10.32 -14.81 -7.34
C LYS A 154 9.25 -14.71 -6.27
N ARG A 155 9.09 -13.52 -5.68
CA ARG A 155 8.08 -13.27 -4.64
C ARG A 155 6.74 -12.87 -5.22
N PHE A 156 5.66 -13.41 -4.67
CA PHE A 156 4.30 -13.06 -5.07
C PHE A 156 3.97 -11.59 -4.76
N PRO A 157 3.49 -10.81 -5.74
CA PRO A 157 3.15 -9.41 -5.54
C PRO A 157 1.84 -9.25 -4.73
N PRO A 158 1.58 -8.06 -4.16
CA PRO A 158 0.26 -7.74 -3.62
C PRO A 158 -0.77 -7.58 -4.74
N CYS A 159 -2.00 -8.01 -4.52
CA CYS A 159 -3.08 -7.79 -5.47
C CYS A 159 -3.57 -6.34 -5.36
N ARG A 160 -4.02 -5.75 -6.49
CA ARG A 160 -4.45 -4.34 -6.60
C ARG A 160 -5.86 -4.14 -7.17
N GLY A 161 -6.75 -5.14 -7.12
CA GLY A 161 -7.99 -5.06 -7.92
C GLY A 161 -8.89 -3.87 -7.61
N ASP A 162 -9.21 -3.60 -6.35
CA ASP A 162 -10.06 -2.45 -5.97
C ASP A 162 -9.31 -1.10 -5.91
N GLY A 163 -8.12 -1.00 -6.51
CA GLY A 163 -7.27 0.20 -6.45
C GLY A 163 -6.61 0.47 -5.10
N LYS A 164 -6.99 -0.26 -4.04
CA LYS A 164 -6.28 -0.35 -2.75
C LYS A 164 -5.65 -1.73 -2.66
N GLY A 165 -4.33 -1.81 -2.76
CA GLY A 165 -3.66 -3.11 -2.76
C GLY A 165 -3.88 -3.89 -1.46
N HIS A 166 -4.16 -5.18 -1.55
CA HIS A 166 -4.36 -6.08 -0.42
C HIS A 166 -3.42 -7.29 -0.48
N SER A 167 -3.26 -7.98 0.65
CA SER A 167 -2.52 -9.24 0.72
C SER A 167 -3.38 -10.37 0.17
N ALA A 168 -3.08 -10.82 -1.05
CA ALA A 168 -3.82 -11.89 -1.70
C ALA A 168 -3.28 -13.28 -1.38
N ILE A 169 -4.19 -14.24 -1.45
CA ILE A 169 -3.89 -15.65 -1.68
C ILE A 169 -3.90 -15.86 -3.19
N TRP A 170 -2.83 -16.44 -3.70
CA TRP A 170 -2.58 -16.72 -5.10
C TRP A 170 -2.79 -18.22 -5.33
N THR A 171 -3.58 -18.58 -6.32
CA THR A 171 -3.84 -19.98 -6.70
C THR A 171 -3.36 -20.21 -8.12
N LEU A 172 -2.62 -21.31 -8.35
CA LEU A 172 -2.16 -21.68 -9.69
C LEU A 172 -3.34 -22.05 -10.57
N SER A 173 -3.47 -21.41 -11.73
CA SER A 173 -4.38 -21.80 -12.79
C SER A 173 -3.79 -23.01 -13.50
N LYS A 174 -4.44 -24.18 -13.33
CA LYS A 174 -4.13 -25.39 -14.12
C LYS A 174 -4.67 -25.26 -15.53
#